data_AF-A0A2M7LA87-F1
#
_entry.id   AF-A0A2M7LA87-F1
#
_cell.length_a   1.000
_cell.length_b   1.000
_cell.length_c   1.000
_cell.angle_alpha   90.00
_cell.angle_beta   90.00
_cell.angle_gamma   90.00
#
_symmetry.space_group_name_H-M   'P 1'
#
loop_
_entity.id
_entity.type
_entity.pdbx_description
1 polymer ?
#
loop_
_entity_poly.entity_id
_entity_poly.type
_entity_poly.pdbx_seq_one_letter_code
_entity_poly.pdbx_strand_id
1 'polypeptide(L)'
;MFRVNTPGRLLLVLLLLSLIGCGNHDKDEINALLDARDKAVSTHDILAYHTLLLPDYADKAISEADLIIRMHNLFEQFDTISMTSDNRIIRIQDSEHALCEQNYHLRVESDGTWRQIYQREQIALTRTAAGWKISGGL
;
A
#
# COMPACT_ATOMS: atom_id res chain seq x y z
N MET A 1 -10.51 8.09 62.21
CA MET A 1 -9.89 9.15 61.37
C MET A 1 -9.78 8.61 59.95
N PHE A 2 -10.28 9.37 58.98
CA PHE A 2 -10.75 8.89 57.68
C PHE A 2 -9.63 8.49 56.71
N ARG A 3 -9.82 7.35 56.02
CA ARG A 3 -9.09 6.93 54.82
C ARG A 3 -9.47 7.85 53.66
N VAL A 4 -8.47 8.48 53.02
CA VAL A 4 -8.66 9.14 51.73
C VAL A 4 -8.27 8.14 50.64
N ASN A 5 -9.27 7.40 50.13
CA ASN A 5 -9.16 6.68 48.88
C ASN A 5 -9.30 7.70 47.75
N THR A 6 -8.24 7.97 46.98
CA THR A 6 -8.32 8.73 45.72
C THR A 6 -8.17 7.79 44.51
N PRO A 7 -9.22 7.05 44.11
CA PRO A 7 -9.22 6.27 42.87
C PRO A 7 -9.25 7.16 41.61
N GLY A 8 -9.59 8.45 41.74
CA GLY A 8 -9.75 9.37 40.61
C GLY A 8 -8.46 9.76 39.87
N ARG A 9 -7.29 9.71 40.53
CA ARG A 9 -6.01 10.07 39.89
C ARG A 9 -5.49 8.99 38.94
N LEU A 10 -5.71 7.71 39.25
CA LEU A 10 -5.31 6.62 38.37
C LEU A 10 -6.19 6.56 37.12
N LEU A 11 -7.50 6.81 37.29
CA LEU A 11 -8.46 6.82 36.18
C LEU A 11 -8.15 7.91 35.15
N LEU A 12 -7.67 9.08 35.61
CA LEU A 12 -7.31 10.19 34.73
C LEU A 12 -6.07 9.86 33.86
N VAL A 13 -5.09 9.14 34.43
CA VAL A 13 -3.88 8.72 33.71
C VAL A 13 -4.19 7.62 32.68
N LEU A 14 -5.10 6.70 32.99
CA LEU A 14 -5.56 5.66 32.08
C LEU A 14 -6.36 6.23 30.89
N LEU A 15 -7.13 7.30 31.10
CA LEU A 15 -7.89 7.98 30.03
C LEU A 15 -6.99 8.79 29.06
N LEU A 16 -5.84 9.26 29.53
CA LEU A 16 -4.86 10.00 28.72
C LEU A 16 -4.01 9.09 27.83
N LEU A 17 -3.84 7.80 28.18
CA LEU A 17 -3.06 6.83 27.42
C LEU A 17 -3.80 6.24 26.21
N SER A 18 -5.13 6.35 26.14
CA SER A 18 -5.93 5.82 25.02
C SER A 18 -5.94 6.70 23.77
N LEU A 19 -5.38 7.92 23.82
CA LEU A 19 -5.41 8.87 22.69
C LEU A 19 -4.18 8.78 21.76
N ILE A 20 -3.18 7.96 22.09
CA ILE A 20 -1.91 7.89 21.34
C ILE A 20 -1.97 6.87 20.18
N GLY A 21 -3.06 6.09 20.07
CA GLY A 21 -3.19 5.00 19.09
C GLY A 21 -3.79 5.36 17.73
N CYS A 22 -4.37 6.55 17.55
CA CYS A 22 -5.12 6.89 16.33
C CYS A 22 -4.28 7.40 15.14
N GLY A 23 -2.96 7.54 15.28
CA GLY A 23 -2.13 8.20 14.26
C GLY A 23 -1.62 7.32 13.11
N ASN A 24 -1.60 5.99 13.28
CA ASN A 24 -0.88 5.09 12.36
C ASN A 24 -1.75 4.11 11.57
N HIS A 25 -3.04 3.97 11.89
CA HIS A 25 -3.90 2.97 11.26
C HIS A 25 -3.91 3.06 9.73
N ASP A 26 -4.09 4.26 9.18
CA ASP A 26 -4.11 4.49 7.73
C ASP A 26 -2.80 4.14 7.06
N LYS A 27 -1.68 4.46 7.70
CA LYS A 27 -0.35 4.14 7.19
C LYS A 27 -0.12 2.63 7.21
N ASP A 28 -0.58 1.93 8.24
CA ASP A 28 -0.47 0.47 8.34
C ASP A 28 -1.32 -0.22 7.25
N GLU A 29 -2.54 0.27 6.99
CA GLU A 29 -3.39 -0.22 5.90
C GLU A 29 -2.75 0.02 4.53
N ILE A 30 -2.22 1.23 4.29
CA ILE A 30 -1.53 1.56 3.04
C ILE A 30 -0.25 0.72 2.87
N ASN A 31 0.50 0.49 3.95
CA ASN A 31 1.66 -0.40 3.90
C ASN A 31 1.26 -1.81 3.48
N ALA A 32 0.23 -2.37 4.11
CA ALA A 32 -0.27 -3.70 3.78
C ALA A 32 -0.78 -3.80 2.33
N LEU A 33 -1.45 -2.75 1.82
CA LEU A 33 -1.89 -2.67 0.43
C LEU A 33 -0.71 -2.72 -0.54
N LEU A 34 0.35 -1.95 -0.28
CA LEU A 34 1.52 -1.87 -1.16
C LEU A 34 2.40 -3.12 -1.07
N ASP A 35 2.49 -3.76 0.11
CA ASP A 35 3.15 -5.05 0.27
C ASP A 35 2.36 -6.16 -0.45
N ALA A 36 1.03 -6.07 -0.47
CA ALA A 36 0.19 -6.97 -1.27
C ALA A 36 0.41 -6.78 -2.77
N ARG A 37 0.70 -5.55 -3.25
CA ARG A 37 1.10 -5.30 -4.64
C ARG A 37 2.41 -6.01 -4.97
N ASP A 38 3.44 -5.82 -4.15
CA ASP A 38 4.75 -6.48 -4.33
C ASP A 38 4.58 -8.00 -4.41
N LYS A 39 3.75 -8.57 -3.53
CA LYS A 39 3.42 -9.99 -3.53
C LYS A 39 2.68 -10.42 -4.80
N ALA A 40 1.60 -9.74 -5.17
CA ALA A 40 0.80 -10.09 -6.34
C ALA A 40 1.64 -10.09 -7.63
N VAL A 41 2.53 -9.10 -7.78
CA VAL A 41 3.48 -9.05 -8.90
C VAL A 41 4.48 -10.20 -8.84
N SER A 42 5.07 -10.47 -7.67
CA SER A 42 6.06 -11.55 -7.51
C SER A 42 5.48 -12.95 -7.69
N THR A 43 4.16 -13.13 -7.53
CA THR A 43 3.48 -14.43 -7.66
C THR A 43 2.63 -14.55 -8.91
N HIS A 44 2.73 -13.58 -9.84
CA HIS A 44 1.92 -13.50 -11.06
C HIS A 44 0.40 -13.58 -10.81
N ASP A 45 -0.06 -13.08 -9.67
CA ASP A 45 -1.46 -13.16 -9.29
C ASP A 45 -2.21 -11.92 -9.79
N ILE A 46 -2.67 -12.00 -11.04
CA ILE A 46 -3.39 -10.90 -11.70
C ILE A 46 -4.70 -10.56 -11.01
N LEU A 47 -5.38 -11.55 -10.41
CA LEU A 47 -6.62 -11.33 -9.67
C LEU A 47 -6.34 -10.58 -8.37
N ALA A 48 -5.33 -11.01 -7.61
CA ALA A 48 -4.90 -10.27 -6.42
C ALA A 48 -4.49 -8.85 -6.78
N TYR A 49 -3.69 -8.65 -7.83
CA TYR A 49 -3.29 -7.32 -8.29
C TYR A 49 -4.49 -6.44 -8.61
N HIS A 50 -5.45 -6.98 -9.37
CA HIS A 50 -6.68 -6.27 -9.74
C HIS A 50 -7.46 -5.77 -8.53
N THR A 51 -7.57 -6.58 -7.47
CA THR A 51 -8.29 -6.17 -6.25
C THR A 51 -7.66 -4.99 -5.50
N LEU A 52 -6.39 -4.65 -5.78
CA LEU A 52 -5.70 -3.53 -5.14
C LEU A 52 -6.03 -2.19 -5.79
N LEU A 53 -6.53 -2.21 -7.02
CA LEU A 53 -6.87 -1.02 -7.79
C LEU A 53 -8.19 -0.40 -7.30
N LEU A 54 -8.29 0.92 -7.45
CA LEU A 54 -9.55 1.62 -7.28
C LEU A 54 -10.55 1.08 -8.33
N PRO A 55 -11.82 0.83 -7.97
CA PRO A 55 -12.84 0.53 -8.98
C PRO A 55 -12.90 1.63 -10.03
N ASP A 56 -13.00 1.24 -11.30
CA ASP A 56 -12.98 2.15 -12.45
C ASP A 56 -11.67 2.96 -12.53
N TYR A 57 -10.54 2.31 -12.22
CA TYR A 57 -9.22 2.95 -12.23
C TYR A 57 -8.98 3.68 -13.55
N ALA A 58 -8.56 4.94 -13.45
CA ALA A 58 -8.16 5.76 -14.59
C ALA A 58 -7.11 6.79 -14.16
N ASP A 59 -5.89 6.68 -14.68
CA ASP A 59 -4.81 7.64 -14.45
C ASP A 59 -4.11 7.99 -15.76
N LYS A 60 -3.92 9.28 -16.05
CA LYS A 60 -3.17 9.80 -17.22
C LYS A 60 -3.42 9.03 -18.53
N ALA A 61 -4.68 8.85 -18.88
CA ALA A 61 -5.17 8.14 -20.08
C ALA A 61 -4.94 6.61 -20.10
N ILE A 62 -4.49 6.01 -18.99
CA ILE A 62 -4.42 4.56 -18.80
C ILE A 62 -5.71 4.14 -18.08
N SER A 63 -6.50 3.28 -18.72
CA SER A 63 -7.65 2.65 -18.07
C SER A 63 -7.24 1.46 -17.21
N GLU A 64 -8.12 1.04 -16.32
CA GLU A 64 -7.99 -0.21 -15.56
C GLU A 64 -7.68 -1.40 -16.48
N ALA A 65 -8.42 -1.53 -17.58
CA ALA A 65 -8.23 -2.61 -18.55
C ALA A 65 -6.83 -2.58 -19.18
N ASP A 66 -6.34 -1.39 -19.57
CA ASP A 66 -5.00 -1.24 -20.14
C ASP A 66 -3.91 -1.63 -19.15
N LEU A 67 -4.09 -1.26 -17.88
CA LEU A 67 -3.16 -1.61 -16.81
C LEU A 67 -3.15 -3.12 -16.54
N ILE A 68 -4.33 -3.76 -16.48
CA ILE A 68 -4.42 -5.22 -16.31
C ILE A 68 -3.79 -5.97 -17.48
N ILE A 69 -4.04 -5.53 -18.73
CA ILE A 69 -3.40 -6.13 -19.91
C ILE A 69 -1.87 -5.96 -19.84
N ARG A 70 -1.37 -4.79 -19.45
CA ARG A 70 0.07 -4.55 -19.27
C ARG A 70 0.68 -5.51 -18.25
N MET A 71 0.04 -5.67 -17.09
CA MET A 71 0.53 -6.56 -16.04
C MET A 71 0.45 -8.03 -16.43
N HIS A 72 -0.63 -8.44 -17.11
CA HIS A 72 -0.75 -9.79 -17.65
C HIS A 72 0.37 -10.08 -18.66
N ASN A 73 0.66 -9.16 -19.58
CA ASN A 73 1.76 -9.32 -20.54
C ASN A 73 3.12 -9.41 -19.86
N LEU A 74 3.33 -8.64 -18.78
CA LEU A 74 4.54 -8.74 -17.97
C LEU A 74 4.70 -10.15 -17.38
N PHE A 75 3.62 -10.70 -16.83
CA PHE A 75 3.61 -12.04 -16.20
C PHE A 75 3.80 -13.17 -17.22
N GLU A 76 3.28 -13.03 -18.44
CA GLU A 76 3.48 -14.00 -19.53
C GLU A 76 4.89 -13.93 -20.13
N GLN A 77 5.54 -12.77 -20.06
CA GLN A 77 6.85 -12.57 -20.68
C GLN A 77 8.00 -13.18 -19.87
N PHE A 78 7.86 -13.28 -18.55
CA PHE A 78 8.96 -13.67 -17.66
C PHE A 78 8.57 -14.85 -16.78
N ASP A 79 9.40 -15.89 -16.77
CA ASP A 79 9.15 -17.11 -15.98
C ASP A 79 9.18 -16.83 -14.47
N THR A 80 10.03 -15.89 -14.05
CA THR A 80 10.14 -15.48 -12.65
C THR A 80 10.26 -13.97 -12.55
N ILE A 81 9.39 -13.40 -11.71
CA ILE A 81 9.39 -11.99 -11.36
C ILE A 81 9.53 -11.87 -9.84
N SER A 82 10.33 -10.91 -9.39
CA SER A 82 10.39 -10.50 -8.00
C SER A 82 10.29 -8.99 -7.93
N MET A 83 9.31 -8.53 -7.17
CA MET A 83 9.10 -7.13 -6.87
C MET A 83 9.23 -6.91 -5.37
N THR A 84 9.98 -5.88 -5.00
CA THR A 84 10.10 -5.41 -3.61
C THR A 84 10.16 -3.89 -3.62
N SER A 85 9.60 -3.26 -2.58
CA SER A 85 9.62 -1.82 -2.42
C SER A 85 10.35 -1.39 -1.14
N ASP A 86 11.01 -0.23 -1.18
CA ASP A 86 11.74 0.34 -0.04
C ASP A 86 11.57 1.86 0.07
N ASN A 87 12.08 2.42 1.18
CA ASN A 87 12.12 3.87 1.43
C ASN A 87 10.77 4.57 1.28
N ARG A 88 9.71 3.89 1.77
CA ARG A 88 8.34 4.34 1.66
C ARG A 88 8.06 5.57 2.54
N ILE A 89 7.49 6.60 1.93
CA ILE A 89 7.04 7.83 2.58
C ILE A 89 5.56 8.02 2.25
N ILE A 90 4.69 7.82 3.26
CA ILE A 90 3.24 7.97 3.13
C ILE A 90 2.81 9.34 3.67
N ARG A 91 2.14 10.12 2.82
CA ARG A 91 1.56 11.42 3.13
C ARG A 91 0.03 11.32 3.03
N ILE A 92 -0.65 11.32 4.16
CA ILE A 92 -2.11 11.44 4.20
C ILE A 92 -2.46 12.90 3.87
N GLN A 93 -3.28 13.10 2.83
CA GLN A 93 -3.66 14.43 2.36
C GLN A 93 -4.96 14.88 3.03
N ASP A 94 -5.93 13.97 3.12
CA ASP A 94 -7.21 14.14 3.82
C ASP A 94 -7.76 12.76 4.25
N SER A 95 -9.04 12.69 4.63
CA SER A 95 -9.66 11.44 5.10
C SER A 95 -9.79 10.35 4.03
N GLU A 96 -9.73 10.73 2.75
CA GLU A 96 -9.97 9.86 1.60
C GLU A 96 -8.76 9.74 0.67
N HIS A 97 -7.78 10.63 0.76
CA HIS A 97 -6.65 10.67 -0.17
C HIS A 97 -5.30 10.58 0.53
N ALA A 98 -4.39 9.82 -0.08
CA ALA A 98 -3.00 9.75 0.32
C ALA A 98 -2.07 9.65 -0.90
N LEU A 99 -0.84 10.08 -0.70
CA LEU A 99 0.27 9.88 -1.64
C LEU A 99 1.35 9.05 -0.97
N CYS A 100 1.91 8.10 -1.72
CA CYS A 100 3.05 7.31 -1.30
C CYS A 100 4.20 7.52 -2.28
N GLU A 101 5.34 7.98 -1.79
CA GLU A 101 6.61 7.97 -2.53
C GLU A 101 7.43 6.77 -2.05
N GLN A 102 7.94 5.96 -2.97
CA GLN A 102 8.81 4.82 -2.63
C GLN A 102 9.76 4.52 -3.79
N ASN A 103 10.73 3.64 -3.56
CA ASN A 103 11.43 2.99 -4.68
C ASN A 103 10.93 1.56 -4.82
N TYR A 104 10.87 1.06 -6.05
CA TYR A 104 10.65 -0.34 -6.33
C TYR A 104 11.87 -0.95 -7.02
N HIS A 105 12.17 -2.18 -6.63
CA HIS A 105 13.09 -3.09 -7.30
C HIS A 105 12.28 -4.15 -8.02
N LEU A 106 12.30 -4.12 -9.36
CA LEU A 106 11.74 -5.18 -10.18
C LEU A 106 12.88 -6.01 -10.76
N ARG A 107 12.87 -7.30 -10.47
CA ARG A 107 13.79 -8.30 -11.01
C ARG A 107 12.99 -9.28 -11.84
N VAL A 108 13.47 -9.56 -13.05
CA VAL A 108 12.85 -10.52 -13.96
C VAL A 108 13.90 -11.46 -14.51
N GLU A 109 13.53 -12.72 -14.69
CA GLU A 109 14.36 -13.72 -15.36
C GLU A 109 13.79 -13.99 -16.76
N SER A 110 14.66 -13.93 -17.77
CA SER A 110 14.35 -14.42 -19.12
C SER A 110 15.61 -14.96 -19.76
N ASP A 111 15.47 -16.10 -20.44
CA ASP A 111 16.57 -16.82 -21.09
C ASP A 111 17.73 -17.16 -20.12
N GLY A 112 17.38 -17.52 -18.87
CA GLY A 112 18.34 -17.83 -17.81
C GLY A 112 19.19 -16.64 -17.35
N THR A 113 18.81 -15.41 -17.72
CA THR A 113 19.51 -14.19 -17.32
C THR A 113 18.60 -13.27 -16.50
N TRP A 114 19.10 -12.86 -15.34
CA TRP A 114 18.43 -11.87 -14.50
C TRP A 114 18.64 -10.46 -15.01
N ARG A 115 17.53 -9.73 -15.16
CA ARG A 115 17.50 -8.29 -15.43
C ARG A 115 16.82 -7.60 -14.26
N GLN A 116 17.26 -6.39 -13.94
CA GLN A 116 16.68 -5.64 -12.83
C GLN A 116 16.54 -4.17 -13.16
N ILE A 117 15.52 -3.55 -12.57
CA ILE A 117 15.28 -2.12 -12.61
C ILE A 117 15.05 -1.65 -11.17
N TYR A 118 15.67 -0.54 -10.81
CA TYR A 118 15.41 0.19 -9.58
C TYR A 118 14.92 1.59 -9.95
N GLN A 119 13.69 1.95 -9.56
CA GLN A 119 13.09 3.24 -9.89
C GLN A 119 12.35 3.81 -8.68
N ARG A 120 12.29 5.14 -8.64
CA ARG A 120 11.41 5.86 -7.72
C ARG A 120 10.03 6.01 -8.36
N GLU A 121 8.99 5.78 -7.58
CA GLU A 121 7.60 5.96 -7.98
C GLU A 121 6.83 6.82 -6.97
N GLN A 122 5.72 7.39 -7.43
CA GLN A 122 4.74 8.07 -6.58
C GLN A 122 3.36 7.48 -6.88
N ILE A 123 2.76 6.83 -5.90
CA ILE A 123 1.47 6.16 -5.98
C ILE A 123 0.41 7.03 -5.32
N ALA A 124 -0.68 7.27 -6.04
CA ALA A 124 -1.88 7.90 -5.49
C ALA A 124 -2.83 6.83 -4.94
N LEU A 125 -3.43 7.14 -3.79
CA LEU A 125 -4.26 6.22 -3.03
C LEU A 125 -5.57 6.90 -2.66
N THR A 126 -6.67 6.16 -2.76
CA THR A 126 -8.00 6.62 -2.40
C THR A 126 -8.66 5.62 -1.46
N ARG A 127 -9.27 6.10 -0.37
CA ARG A 127 -10.03 5.30 0.57
C ARG A 127 -11.40 4.99 -0.01
N THR A 128 -11.80 3.73 0.11
CA THR A 128 -13.14 3.24 -0.23
C THR A 128 -13.80 2.62 1.00
N ALA A 129 -15.06 2.22 0.89
CA ALA A 129 -15.73 1.43 1.92
C ALA A 129 -15.02 0.07 2.19
N ALA A 130 -14.23 -0.43 1.23
CA ALA A 130 -13.45 -1.66 1.35
C ALA A 130 -12.00 -1.43 1.81
N GLY A 131 -11.64 -0.20 2.21
CA GLY A 131 -10.28 0.20 2.56
C GLY A 131 -9.57 1.00 1.47
N TRP A 132 -8.27 1.25 1.65
CA TRP A 132 -7.44 1.96 0.68
C TRP A 132 -7.27 1.17 -0.62
N LYS A 133 -7.24 1.90 -1.74
CA LYS A 133 -7.01 1.38 -3.10
C LYS A 133 -6.03 2.26 -3.85
N ILE A 134 -5.31 1.67 -4.80
CA ILE A 134 -4.40 2.40 -5.69
C ILE A 134 -5.22 3.12 -6.75
N SER A 135 -5.12 4.45 -6.80
CA SER A 135 -5.88 5.31 -7.70
C SER A 135 -5.04 6.00 -8.77
N GLY A 136 -3.71 5.89 -8.71
CA GLY A 136 -2.83 6.40 -9.76
C GLY A 136 -1.34 6.14 -9.53
N GLY A 137 -0.52 6.48 -10.52
CA GLY A 137 0.94 6.39 -10.43
C GLY A 137 1.57 5.08 -10.94
N LEU A 138 0.81 4.27 -11.67
CA LEU A 138 1.22 2.95 -12.22
C LEU A 138 1.38 2.96 -13.75
#